data_AF-A0A0L9U1H9-F1
#
_entry.id   AF-A0A0L9U1H9-F1
#
_cell.length_a   1.000
_cell.length_b   1.000
_cell.length_c   1.000
_cell.angle_alpha   90.00
_cell.angle_beta   90.00
_cell.angle_gamma   90.00
#
_symmetry.space_group_name_H-M   'P 1'
#
loop_
_entity.id
_entity.type
_entity.pdbx_description
1 polymer ?
#
loop_
_entity_poly.entity_id
_entity_poly.type
_entity_poly.pdbx_seq_one_letter_code
_entity_poly.pdbx_strand_id
1 'polypeptide(L)'
;MPLSSLWHQVNKQEVPIYAVWLSVSISFCMALTSLGSIVAFQAMVSIATIGLYIAYAFPIFLRVTLARKHFVPGPFNLGRYGVIVGWVAVLWVLTISILFSLPVSYPIKAKNLNYTPVAVACLLIFVVSYWIISGRRWFKGPITNI
;
A
#
# COMPACT_ATOMS: atom_id res chain seq x y z
N MET A 1 3.46 14.74 8.93
CA MET A 1 2.23 14.66 8.11
C MET A 1 1.39 15.92 8.36
N PRO A 2 0.72 16.51 7.36
CA PRO A 2 -0.22 17.60 7.61
C PRO A 2 -1.35 17.12 8.54
N LEU A 3 -1.85 17.98 9.42
CA LEU A 3 -2.89 17.68 10.44
C LEU A 3 -2.53 16.59 11.48
N SER A 4 -1.24 16.25 11.64
CA SER A 4 -0.75 15.28 12.63
C SER A 4 -1.29 15.50 14.05
N SER A 5 -1.54 16.74 14.47
CA SER A 5 -2.04 17.08 15.81
C SER A 5 -3.51 16.68 16.05
N LEU A 6 -4.29 16.47 14.99
CA LEU A 6 -5.67 16.00 15.08
C LEU A 6 -5.74 14.48 15.05
N TRP A 7 -4.97 13.84 14.16
CA TRP A 7 -4.96 12.39 13.99
C TRP A 7 -4.29 11.63 15.13
N HIS A 8 -3.35 12.27 15.84
CA HIS A 8 -2.61 11.67 16.95
C HIS A 8 -3.32 11.82 18.31
N GLN A 9 -4.49 12.48 18.38
CA GLN A 9 -5.21 12.59 19.65
C GLN A 9 -5.73 11.22 20.08
N VAL A 10 -5.20 10.74 21.20
CA VAL A 10 -5.56 9.48 21.84
C VAL A 10 -6.48 9.72 23.03
N ASN A 11 -7.42 8.81 23.24
CA ASN A 11 -8.28 8.82 24.43
C ASN A 11 -7.54 8.22 25.64
N LYS A 12 -8.18 8.18 26.81
CA LYS A 12 -7.69 7.55 28.05
C LYS A 12 -7.26 6.08 27.93
N GLN A 13 -7.69 5.39 26.88
CA GLN A 13 -7.35 3.99 26.57
C GLN A 13 -6.26 3.88 25.49
N GLU A 14 -5.56 4.98 25.18
CA GLU A 14 -4.50 5.06 24.16
C GLU A 14 -4.99 4.78 22.73
N VAL A 15 -6.30 4.85 22.49
CA VAL A 15 -6.92 4.65 21.17
C VAL A 15 -7.06 5.98 20.42
N PRO A 16 -6.56 6.09 19.17
CA PRO A 16 -6.70 7.29 18.34
C PRO A 16 -8.10 7.37 17.69
N ILE A 17 -9.10 7.85 18.42
CA ILE A 17 -10.52 7.81 18.01
C ILE A 17 -10.78 8.51 16.67
N TYR A 18 -10.16 9.67 16.41
CA TYR A 18 -10.36 10.39 15.15
C TYR A 18 -9.83 9.62 13.94
N ALA A 19 -8.72 8.90 14.09
CA ALA A 19 -8.18 8.04 13.03
C ALA A 19 -9.07 6.82 12.77
N VAL A 20 -9.66 6.25 13.84
CA VAL A 20 -10.63 5.15 13.71
C VAL A 20 -11.87 5.61 12.96
N TRP A 21 -12.46 6.74 13.33
CA TRP A 21 -13.64 7.29 12.64
C TRP A 21 -13.35 7.63 11.17
N LEU A 22 -12.19 8.20 10.86
CA LEU A 22 -11.78 8.41 9.46
C LEU A 22 -11.73 7.09 8.68
N SER A 23 -11.18 6.03 9.29
CA SER A 23 -11.10 4.70 8.65
C SER A 23 -12.49 4.11 8.41
N VAL A 24 -13.41 4.28 9.36
CA VAL A 24 -14.82 3.87 9.24
C VAL A 24 -15.50 4.65 8.12
N SER A 25 -15.35 5.98 8.08
CA SER A 25 -15.95 6.82 7.04
C SER A 25 -15.46 6.47 5.64
N ILE A 26 -14.15 6.25 5.46
CA ILE A 26 -13.59 5.83 4.17
C ILE A 26 -14.16 4.46 3.78
N SER A 27 -14.18 3.50 4.70
CA SER A 27 -14.71 2.16 4.45
C SER A 27 -16.19 2.19 4.08
N PHE A 28 -16.97 3.06 4.73
CA PHE A 28 -18.38 3.27 4.42
C PHE A 28 -18.59 3.85 3.01
N CYS A 29 -17.81 4.87 2.63
CA CYS A 29 -17.83 5.43 1.28
C CYS A 29 -17.44 4.38 0.22
N MET A 30 -16.47 3.52 0.51
CA MET A 30 -16.10 2.40 -0.35
C MET A 30 -17.21 1.35 -0.45
N ALA A 31 -17.94 1.07 0.62
CA ALA A 31 -19.08 0.16 0.56
C ALA A 31 -20.24 0.75 -0.28
N LEU A 32 -20.44 2.07 -0.22
CA LEU A 32 -21.54 2.75 -0.92
C LEU A 32 -21.44 2.64 -2.45
N THR A 33 -20.25 2.46 -3.02
CA THR A 33 -20.09 2.24 -4.47
C THR A 33 -20.74 0.93 -4.96
N SER A 34 -20.99 -0.03 -4.06
CA SER A 34 -21.73 -1.25 -4.39
C SER A 34 -23.18 -1.01 -4.83
N LEU A 35 -23.82 0.07 -4.37
CA LEU A 35 -25.20 0.43 -4.74
C LEU A 35 -25.30 0.89 -6.20
N GLY A 36 -24.24 1.49 -6.74
CA GLY A 36 -24.22 2.01 -8.12
C GLY A 36 -23.77 0.98 -9.14
N SER A 37 -22.71 0.22 -8.85
CA SER A 37 -22.17 -0.79 -9.77
C SER A 37 -21.31 -1.81 -9.06
N ILE A 38 -21.60 -3.10 -9.29
CA ILE A 38 -20.75 -4.19 -8.81
C ILE A 38 -19.33 -4.11 -9.39
N VAL A 39 -19.18 -3.59 -10.62
CA VAL A 39 -17.87 -3.42 -11.26
C VAL A 39 -17.04 -2.36 -10.53
N ALA A 40 -17.67 -1.25 -10.13
CA ALA A 40 -17.00 -0.19 -9.37
C ALA A 40 -16.54 -0.70 -8.00
N PHE A 41 -17.38 -1.47 -7.31
CA PHE A 41 -17.02 -2.10 -6.04
C PHE A 41 -15.83 -3.07 -6.18
N GLN A 42 -15.86 -3.96 -7.16
CA GLN A 42 -14.76 -4.91 -7.43
C GLN A 42 -13.44 -4.19 -7.76
N ALA A 43 -13.51 -3.06 -8.49
CA ALA A 43 -12.34 -2.23 -8.76
C ALA A 43 -11.75 -1.62 -7.47
N MET A 44 -12.60 -1.09 -6.58
CA MET A 44 -12.18 -0.52 -5.29
C MET A 44 -11.52 -1.56 -4.38
N VAL A 45 -12.10 -2.75 -4.28
CA VAL A 45 -11.52 -3.87 -3.52
C VAL A 45 -10.16 -4.26 -4.10
N SER A 46 -10.06 -4.38 -5.42
CA SER A 46 -8.80 -4.71 -6.10
C SER A 46 -7.71 -3.66 -5.82
N ILE A 47 -8.06 -2.36 -5.84
CA ILE A 47 -7.14 -1.27 -5.50
C ILE A 47 -6.66 -1.38 -4.04
N ALA A 48 -7.57 -1.65 -3.09
CA ALA A 48 -7.22 -1.80 -1.68
C ALA A 48 -6.28 -3.00 -1.45
N THR A 49 -6.57 -4.14 -2.08
CA THR A 49 -5.75 -5.34 -2.01
C THR A 49 -4.36 -5.11 -2.61
N ILE A 50 -4.27 -4.52 -3.80
CA ILE A 50 -2.97 -4.18 -4.42
C ILE A 50 -2.21 -3.17 -3.53
N GLY A 51 -2.88 -2.16 -3.00
CA GLY A 51 -2.27 -1.16 -2.12
C GLY A 51 -1.63 -1.81 -0.86
N LEU A 52 -2.35 -2.74 -0.23
CA LEU A 52 -1.83 -3.52 0.89
C LEU A 52 -0.60 -4.35 0.49
N TYR A 53 -0.68 -5.05 -0.64
CA TYR A 53 0.44 -5.85 -1.13
C TYR A 53 1.67 -4.99 -1.45
N ILE A 54 1.50 -3.82 -2.08
CA ILE A 54 2.60 -2.88 -2.33
C ILE A 54 3.19 -2.40 -1.00
N ALA A 55 2.37 -2.07 0.00
CA ALA A 55 2.85 -1.63 1.31
C ALA A 55 3.74 -2.67 2.01
N TYR A 56 3.46 -3.97 1.83
CA TYR A 56 4.30 -5.05 2.32
C TYR A 56 5.49 -5.37 1.43
N ALA A 57 5.33 -5.31 0.10
CA ALA A 57 6.39 -5.60 -0.85
C ALA A 57 7.48 -4.53 -0.83
N PHE A 58 7.13 -3.28 -0.60
CA PHE A 58 8.06 -2.15 -0.62
C PHE A 58 9.21 -2.28 0.39
N PRO A 59 8.99 -2.54 1.70
CA PRO A 59 10.09 -2.78 2.63
C PRO A 59 10.88 -4.05 2.31
N ILE A 60 10.23 -5.10 1.78
CA ILE A 60 10.92 -6.32 1.33
C ILE A 60 11.87 -6.00 0.17
N PHE A 61 11.41 -5.21 -0.80
CA PHE A 61 12.20 -4.75 -1.93
C PHE A 61 13.41 -3.92 -1.46
N LEU A 62 13.19 -2.95 -0.56
CA LEU A 62 14.27 -2.14 0.01
C LEU A 62 15.27 -2.98 0.81
N ARG A 63 14.79 -4.00 1.55
CA ARG A 63 15.65 -4.95 2.28
C ARG A 63 16.57 -5.72 1.33
N VAL A 64 16.02 -6.21 0.22
CA VAL A 64 16.72 -7.06 -0.75
C VAL A 64 17.67 -6.25 -1.65
N THR A 65 17.37 -4.97 -1.89
CA THR A 65 18.17 -4.09 -2.77
C THR A 65 19.14 -3.19 -1.97
N LEU A 66 18.61 -2.22 -1.25
CA LEU A 66 19.37 -1.10 -0.66
C LEU A 66 20.01 -1.47 0.68
N ALA A 67 19.26 -2.17 1.54
CA ALA A 67 19.71 -2.52 2.88
C ALA A 67 20.47 -3.85 2.94
N ARG A 68 20.69 -4.53 1.80
CA ARG A 68 21.31 -5.87 1.77
C ARG A 68 22.65 -5.95 2.52
N LYS A 69 23.46 -4.88 2.44
CA LYS A 69 24.78 -4.78 3.09
C LYS A 69 24.75 -4.21 4.51
N HIS A 70 23.68 -3.51 4.88
CA HIS A 70 23.52 -2.81 6.17
C HIS A 70 22.52 -3.50 7.09
N PHE A 71 21.96 -4.64 6.68
CA PHE A 71 20.96 -5.37 7.43
C PHE A 71 21.61 -6.12 8.59
N VAL A 72 21.29 -5.70 9.81
CA VAL A 72 21.66 -6.42 11.04
C VAL A 72 20.63 -7.54 11.26
N PRO A 73 21.05 -8.82 11.26
CA PRO A 73 20.12 -9.93 11.44
C PRO A 73 19.60 -10.00 12.87
N GLY A 74 18.29 -10.18 13.02
CA GLY A 74 17.65 -10.47 14.31
C GLY A 74 17.87 -11.92 14.75
N PRO A 75 17.33 -12.32 15.92
CA PRO A 75 17.48 -13.67 16.49
C PRO A 75 16.98 -14.79 15.56
N PHE A 76 16.07 -14.47 14.64
CA PHE A 76 15.69 -15.33 13.53
C PHE A 76 16.12 -14.72 12.20
N ASN A 77 16.94 -15.45 11.44
CA ASN A 77 17.38 -15.04 10.11
C ASN A 77 17.51 -16.23 9.16
N LEU A 78 16.90 -16.13 7.98
CA LEU A 78 17.02 -17.13 6.91
C LEU A 78 18.35 -17.03 6.13
N GLY A 79 19.25 -16.12 6.51
CA GLY A 79 20.55 -15.94 5.86
C GLY A 79 20.41 -15.67 4.37
N ARG A 80 21.09 -16.49 3.54
CA ARG A 80 21.07 -16.36 2.07
C ARG A 80 19.69 -16.61 1.46
N TYR A 81 18.88 -17.47 2.08
CA TYR A 81 17.52 -17.75 1.61
C TYR A 81 16.57 -16.58 1.80
N GLY A 82 16.84 -15.68 2.75
CA GLY A 82 16.04 -14.47 2.97
C GLY A 82 16.02 -13.53 1.76
N VAL A 83 17.10 -13.49 0.98
CA VAL A 83 17.20 -12.68 -0.25
C VAL A 83 16.39 -13.30 -1.38
N ILE A 84 16.45 -14.63 -1.53
CA ILE A 84 15.71 -15.38 -2.55
C ILE A 84 14.20 -15.26 -2.29
N VAL A 85 13.77 -15.55 -1.05
CA VAL A 85 12.36 -15.44 -0.64
C VAL A 85 11.86 -13.99 -0.81
N GLY A 86 12.69 -13.00 -0.52
CA GLY A 86 12.34 -11.60 -0.73
C GLY A 86 12.10 -11.25 -2.21
N TRP A 87 12.96 -11.73 -3.12
CA TRP A 87 12.73 -11.56 -4.57
C TRP A 87 11.47 -12.27 -5.06
N VAL A 88 11.23 -13.50 -4.58
CA VAL A 88 10.00 -14.25 -4.91
C VAL A 88 8.76 -13.48 -4.45
N ALA A 89 8.78 -12.91 -3.25
CA ALA A 89 7.68 -12.10 -2.72
C ALA A 89 7.42 -10.84 -3.56
N VAL A 90 8.47 -10.11 -3.96
CA VAL A 90 8.33 -8.92 -4.81
C VAL A 90 7.79 -9.29 -6.19
N LEU A 91 8.31 -10.36 -6.80
CA LEU A 91 7.85 -10.82 -8.12
C LEU A 91 6.40 -11.29 -8.05
N TRP A 92 6.01 -12.00 -6.99
CA TRP A 92 4.64 -12.40 -6.75
C TRP A 92 3.69 -11.19 -6.65
N VAL A 93 4.09 -10.15 -5.93
CA VAL A 93 3.30 -8.90 -5.79
C VAL A 93 3.14 -8.20 -7.13
N LEU A 94 4.17 -8.19 -7.97
CA LEU A 94 4.06 -7.69 -9.35
C LEU A 94 3.09 -8.53 -10.19
N THR A 95 3.18 -9.86 -10.11
CA THR A 95 2.30 -10.77 -10.83
C THR A 95 0.84 -10.57 -10.45
N ILE A 96 0.50 -10.56 -9.16
CA ILE A 96 -0.89 -10.35 -8.72
C ILE A 96 -1.38 -8.95 -9.09
N SER A 97 -0.54 -7.92 -9.05
CA SER A 97 -0.94 -6.56 -9.47
C SER A 97 -1.35 -6.52 -10.95
N ILE A 98 -0.66 -7.27 -11.80
CA ILE A 98 -1.03 -7.44 -13.22
C ILE A 98 -2.34 -8.23 -13.34
N LEU A 99 -2.47 -9.35 -12.62
CA LEU A 99 -3.68 -10.18 -12.67
C LEU A 99 -4.94 -9.43 -12.22
N PHE A 100 -4.84 -8.67 -11.12
CA PHE A 100 -5.93 -7.82 -10.63
C PHE A 100 -6.21 -6.60 -11.53
N SER A 101 -5.32 -6.29 -12.47
CA SER A 101 -5.53 -5.24 -13.47
C SER A 101 -6.26 -5.74 -14.73
N LEU A 102 -6.42 -7.05 -14.89
CA LEU A 102 -7.12 -7.64 -16.03
C LEU A 102 -8.65 -7.49 -15.89
N PRO A 103 -9.38 -7.43 -17.02
CA PRO A 103 -10.84 -7.38 -17.00
C PRO A 103 -11.43 -8.71 -16.52
N VAL A 104 -12.40 -8.63 -15.61
CA VAL A 104 -13.08 -9.78 -15.00
C VAL A 104 -14.07 -10.51 -15.93
N SER A 105 -14.43 -9.92 -17.07
CA SER A 105 -15.38 -10.53 -18.01
C SER A 105 -15.12 -10.14 -19.47
N TYR A 106 -15.40 -11.07 -20.37
CA TYR A 106 -15.40 -10.87 -21.82
C TYR A 106 -16.86 -10.90 -22.32
N PRO A 107 -17.27 -10.07 -23.30
CA PRO A 107 -16.48 -9.10 -24.07
C PRO A 107 -16.19 -7.78 -23.32
N ILE A 108 -14.99 -7.24 -23.56
CA ILE A 108 -14.49 -5.99 -22.95
C ILE A 108 -15.26 -4.81 -23.56
N LYS A 109 -16.11 -4.18 -22.75
CA LYS A 109 -16.81 -2.93 -23.08
C LYS A 109 -16.32 -1.84 -22.12
N ALA A 110 -16.38 -0.56 -22.50
CA ALA A 110 -15.94 0.57 -21.66
C ALA A 110 -16.59 0.58 -20.25
N LYS A 111 -17.80 0.03 -20.13
CA LYS A 111 -18.51 -0.15 -18.85
C LYS A 111 -18.00 -1.28 -17.95
N ASN A 112 -17.25 -2.24 -18.50
CA ASN A 112 -16.74 -3.44 -17.83
C ASN A 112 -15.20 -3.44 -17.73
N LEU A 113 -14.54 -2.36 -18.16
CA LEU A 113 -13.10 -2.25 -18.10
C LEU A 113 -12.68 -2.09 -16.64
N ASN A 114 -11.64 -2.84 -16.25
CA ASN A 114 -11.08 -2.73 -14.91
C ASN A 114 -10.19 -1.49 -14.85
N TYR A 115 -10.60 -0.47 -14.08
CA TYR A 115 -9.88 0.81 -13.94
C TYR A 115 -8.77 0.76 -12.88
N THR A 116 -8.58 -0.38 -12.20
CA THR A 116 -7.55 -0.58 -11.19
C THR A 116 -6.12 -0.19 -11.63
N PRO A 117 -5.59 -0.56 -12.82
CA PRO A 117 -4.22 -0.18 -13.20
C PRO A 117 -4.04 1.33 -13.34
N VAL A 118 -5.06 2.05 -13.84
CA VAL A 118 -5.03 3.51 -13.94
C VAL A 118 -5.00 4.16 -12.55
N ALA A 119 -5.85 3.67 -11.64
CA ALA A 119 -5.88 4.16 -10.26
C ALA A 119 -4.55 3.93 -9.53
N VAL A 120 -3.96 2.74 -9.68
CA VAL A 120 -2.65 2.40 -9.09
C VAL A 120 -1.54 3.27 -9.66
N ALA A 121 -1.50 3.49 -10.98
CA ALA A 121 -0.51 4.36 -11.61
C ALA A 121 -0.61 5.81 -11.11
N CYS A 122 -1.83 6.36 -11.04
CA CYS A 122 -2.07 7.69 -10.48
C CYS A 122 -1.61 7.80 -9.02
N LEU A 123 -1.91 6.80 -8.19
CA LEU A 123 -1.47 6.75 -6.80
C LEU A 123 0.06 6.73 -6.68
N LEU A 124 0.72 5.87 -7.46
CA LEU A 124 2.18 5.80 -7.47
C LEU A 124 2.81 7.13 -7.88
N ILE A 125 2.31 7.77 -8.94
CA ILE A 125 2.78 9.09 -9.38
C ILE A 125 2.58 10.12 -8.26
N PHE A 126 1.43 10.12 -7.59
CA PHE A 126 1.15 11.05 -6.50
C PHE A 126 2.12 10.85 -5.33
N VAL A 127 2.33 9.61 -4.88
CA VAL A 127 3.23 9.28 -3.76
C VAL A 127 4.67 9.64 -4.09
N VAL A 128 5.16 9.30 -5.29
CA VAL A 128 6.52 9.63 -5.74
C VAL A 128 6.71 11.13 -5.87
N SER A 129 5.73 11.84 -6.45
CA SER A 129 5.78 13.29 -6.58
C SER A 129 5.81 13.97 -5.21
N TYR A 130 4.96 13.54 -4.27
CA TYR A 130 4.96 14.04 -2.90
C TYR A 130 6.30 13.79 -2.19
N TRP A 131 6.90 12.61 -2.39
CA TRP A 131 8.23 12.28 -1.85
C TRP A 131 9.32 13.20 -2.39
N ILE A 132 9.34 13.43 -3.71
CA ILE A 132 10.34 14.30 -4.37
C ILE A 132 10.18 15.77 -3.93
N ILE A 133 8.94 16.26 -3.86
CA ILE A 133 8.65 17.67 -3.56
C ILE A 133 8.90 17.97 -2.08
N SER A 134 8.37 17.16 -1.16
CA SER A 134 8.31 17.47 0.27
C SER A 134 8.90 16.38 1.15
N GLY A 135 8.53 15.11 0.93
CA GLY A 135 8.87 14.00 1.82
C GLY A 135 10.37 13.88 2.11
N ARG A 136 11.21 13.95 1.07
CA ARG A 136 12.68 13.85 1.19
C ARG A 136 13.34 14.96 2.00
N ARG A 137 12.65 16.09 2.22
CA ARG A 137 13.22 17.26 2.92
C ARG A 137 13.05 17.19 4.44
N TRP A 138 12.04 16.46 4.92
CA TRP A 138 11.65 16.44 6.33
C TRP A 138 11.74 15.04 6.96
N PHE A 139 11.89 13.98 6.15
CA PHE A 139 11.99 12.62 6.65
C PHE A 139 13.31 12.39 7.38
N LYS A 140 13.25 12.29 8.71
CA LYS A 140 14.36 11.78 9.53
C LYS A 140 14.18 10.27 9.65
N GLY A 141 15.20 9.51 9.28
CA GLY A 141 15.21 8.06 9.44
C GLY A 141 15.04 7.64 10.91
N PRO A 142 14.64 6.39 11.18
CA PRO A 142 14.52 5.90 12.53
C PRO A 142 15.86 6.04 13.27
N ILE A 143 15.83 6.71 14.42
CA ILE A 143 16.95 6.76 15.35
C ILE A 143 17.12 5.37 15.96
N THR A 144 18.25 4.74 15.69
CA THR A 144 18.64 3.46 16.32
C THR A 144 18.82 3.69 17.82
N ASN A 145 17.90 3.16 18.64
CA ASN A 145 18.02 3.08 20.10
C ASN A 145 18.86 1.86 20.48
N ILE A 146 20.15 1.88 20.11
CA ILE A 146 21.19 1.01 20.67
C ILE A 146 22.33 1.88 21.14
#